data_AF-A0A257R2M5-F1
#
_entry.id   AF-A0A257R2M5-F1
#
_cell.length_a   1.000
_cell.length_b   1.000
_cell.length_c   1.000
_cell.angle_alpha   90.00
_cell.angle_beta   90.00
_cell.angle_gamma   90.00
#
_symmetry.space_group_name_H-M   'P 1'
#
loop_
_entity.id
_entity.type
_entity.pdbx_description
1 polymer ?
#
loop_
_entity_poly.entity_id
_entity_poly.type
_entity_poly.pdbx_seq_one_letter_code
_entity_poly.pdbx_strand_id
1 'polypeptide(L)'
;MARTIRGRNNGLEIWPGYVDALSTLLMVTIFVLLVFVLAEAFLSVALSSRNKTIGALRSEIAQLSQVLALQKAKTASLQDELSSMAALMKATKTREAALMAANAALSAKTATLGAAVAATGGKLAGQVELNAQEIATVSLLNQQIAALRLQLATIAAALDAAQKKDQAEHVQIADLGKQLNEALARKVQSLEQYRSEFFGVLRQALAGQKDIKVVGDRFVFESAVLFPSDSAQLSATGKAEIAKVAQAIETIAPKIPAKINWVLSVTGYADKEAITGGPYKDNFDLSAARALSVLHLLIADGVSKNRVVAAGFGANHPIATGDTPKDLAQNRRIEFRLTSAD
;
A
#
# COMPACT_ATOMS: atom_id res chain seq x y z
N MET A 1 136.07 -112.80 57.46
CA MET A 1 137.37 -113.37 57.93
C MET A 1 138.48 -112.62 57.21
N ALA A 2 139.48 -112.09 57.93
CA ALA A 2 140.87 -112.60 57.95
C ALA A 2 141.62 -112.47 56.59
N ARG A 3 142.87 -112.01 56.48
CA ARG A 3 143.93 -111.76 57.48
C ARG A 3 145.10 -110.96 56.82
N THR A 4 145.88 -110.21 57.61
CA THR A 4 147.38 -110.18 57.70
C THR A 4 148.25 -110.80 56.57
N ILE A 5 149.52 -110.42 56.21
CA ILE A 5 150.56 -109.51 56.76
C ILE A 5 151.82 -109.48 55.82
N ARG A 6 152.67 -108.43 55.88
CA ARG A 6 154.12 -108.29 55.51
C ARG A 6 154.69 -108.81 54.15
N GLY A 7 155.56 -107.99 53.54
CA GLY A 7 157.02 -108.27 53.63
C GLY A 7 157.97 -108.09 52.41
N ARG A 8 158.54 -106.88 52.25
CA ARG A 8 159.97 -106.55 51.97
C ARG A 8 160.77 -107.30 50.87
N ASN A 9 161.28 -106.56 49.84
CA ASN A 9 162.74 -106.47 49.58
C ASN A 9 163.18 -105.33 48.62
N ASN A 10 164.50 -105.06 48.59
CA ASN A 10 165.17 -103.99 47.81
C ASN A 10 165.41 -104.34 46.31
N GLY A 11 165.55 -103.30 45.48
CA GLY A 11 166.18 -103.34 44.15
C GLY A 11 166.28 -101.94 43.54
N LEU A 12 167.47 -101.52 43.07
CA LEU A 12 167.68 -100.27 42.34
C LEU A 12 167.47 -100.48 40.83
N GLU A 13 166.94 -99.48 40.11
CA GLU A 13 167.53 -98.90 38.88
C GLU A 13 166.67 -97.73 38.34
N ILE A 14 167.17 -97.01 37.34
CA ILE A 14 166.87 -95.57 37.07
C ILE A 14 166.25 -95.35 35.67
N TRP A 15 165.62 -94.17 35.48
CA TRP A 15 165.35 -93.45 34.19
C TRP A 15 163.98 -93.68 33.49
N PRO A 16 163.55 -92.81 32.55
CA PRO A 16 163.33 -91.34 32.60
C PRO A 16 161.80 -91.00 32.59
N GLY A 17 161.31 -89.76 32.61
CA GLY A 17 161.96 -88.43 32.68
C GLY A 17 161.35 -87.32 31.80
N TYR A 18 160.35 -87.60 30.94
CA TYR A 18 159.77 -86.61 29.98
C TYR A 18 158.23 -86.49 30.00
N VAL A 19 157.52 -87.38 30.70
CA VAL A 19 156.04 -87.47 30.66
C VAL A 19 155.35 -86.30 31.37
N ASP A 20 155.99 -85.70 32.38
CA ASP A 20 155.38 -84.70 33.27
C ASP A 20 155.17 -83.33 32.59
N ALA A 21 156.08 -82.92 31.69
CA ALA A 21 155.98 -81.68 30.93
C ALA A 21 154.82 -81.72 29.89
N LEU A 22 154.47 -82.91 29.39
CA LEU A 22 153.40 -83.10 28.41
C LEU A 22 152.02 -83.15 29.09
N SER A 23 151.95 -83.71 30.31
CA SER A 23 150.73 -83.73 31.12
C SER A 23 150.33 -82.33 31.61
N THR A 24 151.28 -81.55 32.12
CA THR A 24 151.04 -80.19 32.64
C THR A 24 150.55 -79.22 31.56
N LEU A 25 151.11 -79.28 30.34
CA LEU A 25 150.66 -78.46 29.20
C LEU A 25 149.24 -78.83 28.76
N LEU A 26 148.88 -80.12 28.82
CA LEU A 26 147.53 -80.60 28.53
C LEU A 26 146.52 -80.17 29.62
N MET A 27 146.92 -80.14 30.89
CA MET A 27 146.09 -79.65 31.98
C MET A 27 145.82 -78.14 31.88
N VAL A 28 146.82 -77.32 31.55
CA VAL A 28 146.67 -75.87 31.39
C VAL A 28 145.79 -75.53 30.18
N THR A 29 145.95 -76.23 29.06
CA THR A 29 145.11 -76.02 27.86
C THR A 29 143.65 -76.41 28.10
N ILE A 30 143.38 -77.51 28.81
CA ILE A 30 142.03 -77.86 29.26
C ILE A 30 141.47 -76.81 30.23
N PHE A 31 142.27 -76.30 31.17
CA PHE A 31 141.81 -75.28 32.13
C PHE A 31 141.42 -73.96 31.43
N VAL A 32 142.24 -73.49 30.48
CA VAL A 32 141.93 -72.28 29.68
C VAL A 32 140.68 -72.51 28.82
N LEU A 33 140.52 -73.67 28.19
CA LEU A 33 139.30 -74.03 27.47
C LEU A 33 138.06 -74.06 28.38
N LEU A 34 138.18 -74.59 29.60
CA LEU A 34 137.07 -74.68 30.55
C LEU A 34 136.65 -73.29 31.05
N VAL A 35 137.60 -72.40 31.34
CA VAL A 35 137.32 -70.99 31.67
C VAL A 35 136.71 -70.25 30.49
N PHE A 36 137.18 -70.50 29.26
CA PHE A 36 136.61 -69.91 28.04
C PHE A 36 135.17 -70.38 27.82
N VAL A 37 134.89 -71.69 27.93
CA VAL A 37 133.54 -72.26 27.83
C VAL A 37 132.62 -71.72 28.94
N LEU A 38 133.12 -71.51 30.17
CA LEU A 38 132.35 -70.86 31.24
C LEU A 38 132.06 -69.39 30.92
N ALA A 39 133.02 -68.65 30.36
CA ALA A 39 132.83 -67.26 29.95
C ALA A 39 131.83 -67.14 28.80
N GLU A 40 131.92 -68.01 27.79
CA GLU A 40 130.91 -68.11 26.71
C GLU A 40 129.55 -68.56 27.24
N ALA A 41 129.48 -69.48 28.20
CA ALA A 41 128.22 -69.88 28.83
C ALA A 41 127.58 -68.71 29.60
N PHE A 42 128.34 -67.96 30.40
CA PHE A 42 127.85 -66.76 31.10
C PHE A 42 127.43 -65.66 30.12
N LEU A 43 128.21 -65.41 29.06
CA LEU A 43 127.87 -64.42 28.04
C LEU A 43 126.63 -64.84 27.24
N SER A 44 126.51 -66.13 26.89
CA SER A 44 125.34 -66.71 26.24
C SER A 44 124.10 -66.62 27.13
N VAL A 45 124.21 -66.92 28.43
CA VAL A 45 123.11 -66.75 29.40
C VAL A 45 122.75 -65.27 29.57
N ALA A 46 123.71 -64.35 29.61
CA ALA A 46 123.45 -62.90 29.72
C ALA A 46 122.82 -62.31 28.44
N LEU A 47 123.28 -62.72 27.26
CA LEU A 47 122.69 -62.37 25.97
C LEU A 47 121.30 -63.00 25.79
N SER A 48 121.12 -64.26 26.20
CA SER A 48 119.82 -64.94 26.21
C SER A 48 118.83 -64.26 27.16
N SER A 49 119.29 -63.85 28.35
CA SER A 49 118.50 -63.07 29.31
C SER A 49 118.09 -61.71 28.73
N ARG A 50 119.04 -60.93 28.17
CA ARG A 50 118.74 -59.67 27.48
C ARG A 50 117.80 -59.87 26.28
N ASN A 51 117.97 -60.93 25.49
CA ASN A 51 117.09 -61.28 24.38
C ASN A 51 115.68 -61.66 24.86
N LYS A 52 115.55 -62.35 26.00
CA LYS A 52 114.24 -62.60 26.64
C LYS A 52 113.58 -61.30 27.12
N THR A 53 114.32 -60.40 27.76
CA THR A 53 113.79 -59.08 28.16
C THR A 53 113.38 -58.23 26.97
N ILE A 54 114.18 -58.20 25.89
CA ILE A 54 113.83 -57.51 24.65
C ILE A 54 112.61 -58.18 23.98
N GLY A 55 112.51 -59.51 24.01
CA GLY A 55 111.33 -60.24 23.52
C GLY A 55 110.06 -59.92 24.32
N ALA A 56 110.17 -59.89 25.65
CA ALA A 56 109.07 -59.51 26.54
C ALA A 56 108.63 -58.06 26.30
N LEU A 57 109.56 -57.10 26.27
CA LEU A 57 109.27 -55.69 25.98
C LEU A 57 108.68 -55.51 24.57
N ARG A 58 109.14 -56.25 23.56
CA ARG A 58 108.52 -56.24 22.21
C ARG A 58 107.09 -56.78 22.25
N SER A 59 106.82 -57.83 23.03
CA SER A 59 105.47 -58.37 23.23
C SER A 59 104.56 -57.39 23.97
N GLU A 60 105.07 -56.73 25.01
CA GLU A 60 104.34 -55.72 25.79
C GLU A 60 104.04 -54.47 24.95
N ILE A 61 105.00 -53.99 24.15
CA ILE A 61 104.78 -52.91 23.16
C ILE A 61 103.73 -53.32 22.12
N ALA A 62 103.73 -54.58 21.65
CA ALA A 62 102.72 -55.08 20.73
C ALA A 62 101.32 -55.15 21.38
N GLN A 63 101.22 -55.61 22.63
CA GLN A 63 99.97 -55.63 23.39
C GLN A 63 99.45 -54.21 23.67
N LEU A 64 100.30 -53.29 24.12
CA LEU A 64 99.95 -51.88 24.33
C LEU A 64 99.53 -51.20 23.03
N SER A 65 100.20 -51.50 21.91
CA SER A 65 99.80 -51.02 20.58
C SER A 65 98.41 -51.56 20.17
N GLN A 66 98.13 -52.84 20.42
CA GLN A 66 96.83 -53.46 20.15
C GLN A 66 95.73 -52.88 21.04
N VAL A 67 95.99 -52.67 22.33
CA VAL A 67 95.04 -52.03 23.27
C VAL A 67 94.79 -50.57 22.87
N LEU A 68 95.83 -49.83 22.49
CA LEU A 68 95.70 -48.46 22.01
C LEU A 68 94.93 -48.39 20.68
N ALA A 69 95.11 -49.36 19.78
CA ALA A 69 94.34 -49.47 18.54
C ALA A 69 92.86 -49.79 18.83
N LEU A 70 92.57 -50.71 19.74
CA LEU A 70 91.21 -51.02 20.21
C LEU A 70 90.55 -49.81 20.90
N GLN A 71 91.28 -49.08 21.75
CA GLN A 71 90.81 -47.87 22.40
C GLN A 71 90.52 -46.78 21.37
N LYS A 72 91.41 -46.55 20.40
CA LYS A 72 91.20 -45.61 19.28
C LYS A 72 89.97 -45.99 18.43
N ALA A 73 89.82 -47.27 18.09
CA ALA A 73 88.65 -47.77 17.37
C ALA A 73 87.35 -47.57 18.17
N LYS A 74 87.36 -47.83 19.48
CA LYS A 74 86.21 -47.57 20.36
C LYS A 74 85.88 -46.08 20.46
N THR A 75 86.88 -45.20 20.56
CA THR A 75 86.64 -43.74 20.55
C THR A 75 86.12 -43.25 19.19
N ALA A 76 86.55 -43.85 18.07
CA ALA A 76 85.99 -43.55 16.76
C ALA A 76 84.53 -43.99 16.67
N SER A 77 84.20 -45.22 17.07
CA SER A 77 82.82 -45.73 17.12
C SER A 77 81.90 -44.85 17.98
N LEU A 78 82.36 -44.43 19.15
CA LEU A 78 81.61 -43.51 20.03
C LEU A 78 81.45 -42.11 19.42
N GLN A 79 82.45 -41.62 18.68
CA GLN A 79 82.36 -40.34 17.96
C GLN A 79 81.35 -40.42 16.81
N ASP A 80 81.33 -41.55 16.07
CA ASP A 80 80.37 -41.82 15.01
C ASP A 80 78.94 -41.95 15.58
N GLU A 81 78.76 -42.71 16.66
CA GLU A 81 77.50 -42.82 17.41
C GLU A 81 77.00 -41.43 17.87
N LEU A 82 77.86 -40.63 18.52
CA LEU A 82 77.53 -39.27 18.95
C LEU A 82 77.13 -38.37 17.78
N SER A 83 77.82 -38.48 16.63
CA SER A 83 77.49 -37.72 15.42
C SER A 83 76.12 -38.13 14.84
N SER A 84 75.82 -39.43 14.83
CA SER A 84 74.52 -39.96 14.38
C SER A 84 73.38 -39.56 15.32
N MET A 85 73.61 -39.58 16.64
CA MET A 85 72.62 -39.16 17.62
C MET A 85 72.39 -37.63 17.57
N ALA A 86 73.43 -36.84 17.32
CA ALA A 86 73.29 -35.41 17.06
C ALA A 86 72.51 -35.12 15.77
N ALA A 87 72.74 -35.89 14.70
CA ALA A 87 71.98 -35.79 13.45
C ALA A 87 70.50 -36.18 13.65
N LEU A 88 70.22 -37.25 14.42
CA LEU A 88 68.86 -37.66 14.78
C LEU A 88 68.16 -36.61 15.65
N MET A 89 68.81 -36.06 16.67
CA MET A 89 68.24 -34.96 17.50
C MET A 89 67.97 -33.70 16.67
N LYS A 90 68.82 -33.39 15.68
CA LYS A 90 68.56 -32.29 14.74
C LYS A 90 67.32 -32.58 13.89
N ALA A 91 67.18 -33.81 13.38
CA ALA A 91 66.05 -34.23 12.57
C ALA A 91 64.72 -34.30 13.36
N THR A 92 64.73 -34.74 14.61
CA THR A 92 63.52 -34.71 15.46
C THR A 92 63.13 -33.27 15.78
N LYS A 93 64.09 -32.39 16.15
CA LYS A 93 63.81 -30.97 16.40
C LYS A 93 63.26 -30.23 15.18
N THR A 94 63.75 -30.53 13.97
CA THR A 94 63.15 -29.95 12.74
C THR A 94 61.75 -30.52 12.46
N ARG A 95 61.50 -31.80 12.74
CA ARG A 95 60.16 -32.40 12.64
C ARG A 95 59.17 -31.82 13.65
N GLU A 96 59.58 -31.61 14.90
CA GLU A 96 58.78 -30.96 15.94
C GLU A 96 58.43 -29.53 15.55
N ALA A 97 59.41 -28.74 15.07
CA ALA A 97 59.16 -27.39 14.56
C ALA A 97 58.17 -27.39 13.38
N ALA A 98 58.30 -28.34 12.45
CA ALA A 98 57.36 -28.49 11.33
C ALA A 98 55.95 -28.89 11.80
N LEU A 99 55.81 -29.77 12.79
CA LEU A 99 54.52 -30.15 13.39
C LEU A 99 53.88 -28.99 14.17
N MET A 100 54.66 -28.20 14.91
CA MET A 100 54.19 -26.98 15.57
C MET A 100 53.68 -25.96 14.56
N ALA A 101 54.42 -25.74 13.46
CA ALA A 101 53.99 -24.86 12.37
C ALA A 101 52.70 -25.37 11.68
N ALA A 102 52.60 -26.68 11.43
CA ALA A 102 51.40 -27.29 10.86
C ALA A 102 50.18 -27.16 11.78
N ASN A 103 50.34 -27.39 13.09
CA ASN A 103 49.27 -27.20 14.08
C ASN A 103 48.85 -25.73 14.20
N ALA A 104 49.78 -24.78 14.16
CA ALA A 104 49.48 -23.36 14.15
C ALA A 104 48.69 -22.95 12.88
N ALA A 105 49.11 -23.45 11.71
CA ALA A 105 48.41 -23.22 10.44
C ALA A 105 47.00 -23.86 10.43
N LEU A 106 46.85 -25.07 10.99
CA LEU A 106 45.54 -25.72 11.13
C LEU A 106 44.62 -24.94 12.08
N SER A 107 45.14 -24.49 13.22
CA SER A 107 44.41 -23.66 14.20
C SER A 107 43.93 -22.34 13.58
N ALA A 108 44.80 -21.67 12.81
CA ALA A 108 44.43 -20.48 12.05
C ALA A 108 43.33 -20.78 11.00
N LYS A 109 43.43 -21.92 10.30
CA LYS A 109 42.40 -22.35 9.34
C LYS A 109 41.07 -22.70 10.01
N THR A 110 41.07 -23.30 11.21
CA THR A 110 39.83 -23.54 11.97
C THR A 110 39.20 -22.23 12.47
N ALA A 111 40.01 -21.23 12.85
CA ALA A 111 39.50 -19.93 13.24
C ALA A 111 38.86 -19.17 12.06
N THR A 112 39.49 -19.19 10.88
CA THR A 112 38.91 -18.53 9.68
C THR A 112 37.66 -19.24 9.17
N LEU A 113 37.62 -20.58 9.19
CA LEU A 113 36.40 -21.34 8.88
C LEU A 113 35.28 -21.08 9.89
N GLY A 114 35.60 -21.04 11.19
CA GLY A 114 34.64 -20.70 12.25
C GLY A 114 34.03 -19.30 12.05
N ALA A 115 34.86 -18.31 11.74
CA ALA A 115 34.41 -16.96 11.42
C ALA A 115 33.54 -16.91 10.15
N ALA A 116 33.89 -17.66 9.09
CA ALA A 116 33.11 -17.74 7.87
C ALA A 116 31.74 -18.42 8.09
N VAL A 117 31.68 -19.48 8.90
CA VAL A 117 30.44 -20.15 9.29
C VAL A 117 29.56 -19.22 10.13
N ALA A 118 30.12 -18.52 11.12
CA ALA A 118 29.39 -17.53 11.92
C ALA A 118 28.83 -16.38 11.06
N ALA A 119 29.62 -15.84 10.13
CA ALA A 119 29.18 -14.80 9.21
C ALA A 119 28.08 -15.29 8.25
N THR A 120 28.16 -16.55 7.79
CA THR A 120 27.14 -17.16 6.93
C THR A 120 25.85 -17.44 7.70
N GLY A 121 25.96 -17.94 8.94
CA GLY A 121 24.83 -18.13 9.85
C GLY A 121 24.10 -16.82 10.16
N GLY A 122 24.85 -15.74 10.44
CA GLY A 122 24.27 -14.41 10.63
C GLY A 122 23.53 -13.88 9.39
N LYS A 123 24.09 -14.07 8.19
CA LYS A 123 23.41 -13.73 6.93
C LYS A 123 22.13 -14.55 6.70
N LEU A 124 22.18 -15.85 6.96
CA LEU A 124 21.02 -16.73 6.81
C LEU A 124 19.91 -16.38 7.81
N ALA A 125 20.26 -16.12 9.08
CA ALA A 125 19.31 -15.66 10.09
C ALA A 125 18.65 -14.34 9.67
N GLY A 126 19.43 -13.37 9.20
CA GLY A 126 18.89 -12.11 8.65
C GLY A 126 17.97 -12.32 7.45
N GLN A 127 18.29 -13.25 6.54
CA GLN A 127 17.43 -13.56 5.40
C GLN A 127 16.13 -14.25 5.83
N VAL A 128 16.17 -15.14 6.83
CA VAL A 128 14.96 -15.79 7.39
C VAL A 128 14.06 -14.76 8.07
N GLU A 129 14.63 -13.81 8.82
CA GLU A 129 13.92 -12.69 9.43
C GLU A 129 13.23 -11.81 8.38
N LEU A 130 13.96 -11.42 7.32
CA LEU A 130 13.40 -10.62 6.21
C LEU A 130 12.28 -11.37 5.47
N ASN A 131 12.50 -12.64 5.10
CA ASN A 131 11.49 -13.45 4.44
C ASN A 131 10.22 -13.62 5.33
N ALA A 132 10.38 -13.72 6.65
CA ALA A 132 9.24 -13.79 7.58
C ALA A 132 8.46 -12.46 7.63
N GLN A 133 9.16 -11.31 7.60
CA GLN A 133 8.54 -9.99 7.51
C GLN A 133 7.81 -9.78 6.17
N GLU A 134 8.38 -10.26 5.06
CA GLU A 134 7.74 -10.25 3.73
C GLU A 134 6.46 -11.08 3.73
N ILE A 135 6.49 -12.30 4.28
CA ILE A 135 5.30 -13.17 4.40
C ILE A 135 4.21 -12.50 5.26
N ALA A 136 4.58 -11.89 6.39
CA ALA A 136 3.65 -11.13 7.22
C ALA A 136 3.02 -9.95 6.47
N THR A 137 3.84 -9.21 5.70
CA THR A 137 3.39 -8.08 4.87
C THR A 137 2.44 -8.54 3.75
N VAL A 138 2.76 -9.62 3.04
CA VAL A 138 1.89 -10.20 2.01
C VAL A 138 0.56 -10.71 2.60
N SER A 139 0.59 -11.32 3.79
CA SER A 139 -0.62 -11.74 4.51
C SER A 139 -1.52 -10.55 4.85
N LEU A 140 -0.95 -9.47 5.38
CA LEU A 140 -1.68 -8.23 5.69
C LEU A 140 -2.26 -7.58 4.42
N LEU A 141 -1.47 -7.48 3.34
CA LEU A 141 -1.94 -6.94 2.05
C LEU A 141 -3.10 -7.77 1.48
N ASN A 142 -3.05 -9.11 1.57
CA ASN A 142 -4.15 -9.97 1.14
C ASN A 142 -5.43 -9.74 1.97
N GLN A 143 -5.32 -9.54 3.28
CA GLN A 143 -6.46 -9.17 4.14
C GLN A 143 -7.04 -7.79 3.75
N GLN A 144 -6.18 -6.80 3.48
CA GLN A 144 -6.60 -5.47 3.01
C GLN A 144 -7.29 -5.54 1.64
N ILE A 145 -6.76 -6.32 0.69
CA ILE A 145 -7.38 -6.53 -0.63
C ILE A 145 -8.75 -7.21 -0.50
N ALA A 146 -8.90 -8.18 0.41
CA ALA A 146 -10.19 -8.81 0.69
C ALA A 146 -11.21 -7.81 1.27
N ALA A 147 -10.79 -6.97 2.22
CA ALA A 147 -11.63 -5.92 2.81
C ALA A 147 -12.04 -4.86 1.76
N LEU A 148 -11.12 -4.41 0.91
CA LEU A 148 -11.39 -3.47 -0.17
C LEU A 148 -12.35 -4.06 -1.22
N ARG A 149 -12.21 -5.35 -1.57
CA ARG A 149 -13.15 -6.04 -2.45
C ARG A 149 -14.57 -6.10 -1.85
N LEU A 150 -14.70 -6.34 -0.55
CA LEU A 150 -15.99 -6.31 0.13
C LEU A 150 -16.60 -4.89 0.12
N GLN A 151 -15.81 -3.85 0.40
CA GLN A 151 -16.27 -2.45 0.32
C GLN A 151 -16.71 -2.06 -1.10
N LEU A 152 -15.97 -2.47 -2.14
CA LEU A 152 -16.37 -2.23 -3.52
C LEU A 152 -17.68 -2.96 -3.87
N ALA A 153 -17.87 -4.19 -3.38
CA ALA A 153 -19.12 -4.92 -3.58
C ALA A 153 -20.32 -4.25 -2.88
N THR A 154 -20.15 -3.71 -1.66
CA THR A 154 -21.24 -2.99 -0.97
C THR A 154 -21.56 -1.66 -1.66
N ILE A 155 -20.57 -0.93 -2.16
CA ILE A 155 -20.77 0.31 -2.93
C ILE A 155 -21.47 0.02 -4.26
N ALA A 156 -21.07 -1.03 -4.98
CA ALA A 156 -21.72 -1.43 -6.23
C ALA A 156 -23.20 -1.82 -6.03
N ALA A 157 -23.51 -2.58 -4.96
CA ALA A 157 -24.88 -2.92 -4.61
C ALA A 157 -25.72 -1.70 -4.21
N ALA A 158 -25.13 -0.74 -3.47
CA ALA A 158 -25.80 0.50 -3.12
C ALA A 158 -26.07 1.38 -4.35
N LEU A 159 -25.15 1.42 -5.32
CA LEU A 159 -25.30 2.16 -6.57
C LEU A 159 -26.41 1.57 -7.46
N ASP A 160 -26.46 0.25 -7.63
CA ASP A 160 -27.53 -0.44 -8.37
C ASP A 160 -28.91 -0.20 -7.72
N ALA A 161 -28.99 -0.27 -6.39
CA ALA A 161 -30.21 0.04 -5.65
C ALA A 161 -30.65 1.51 -5.84
N ALA A 162 -29.70 2.46 -5.81
CA ALA A 162 -29.97 3.87 -6.07
C ALA A 162 -30.45 4.13 -7.51
N GLN A 163 -29.81 3.51 -8.50
CA GLN A 163 -30.20 3.62 -9.91
C GLN A 163 -31.59 3.04 -10.18
N LYS A 164 -31.93 1.90 -9.57
CA LYS A 164 -33.29 1.32 -9.67
C LYS A 164 -34.34 2.21 -9.02
N LYS A 165 -34.01 2.84 -7.89
CA LYS A 165 -34.90 3.79 -7.22
C LYS A 165 -35.13 5.03 -8.09
N ASP A 166 -34.07 5.62 -8.64
CA ASP A 166 -34.12 6.79 -9.53
C ASP A 166 -34.97 6.51 -10.78
N GLN A 167 -34.79 5.36 -11.42
CA GLN A 167 -35.63 4.91 -12.54
C GLN A 167 -37.12 4.78 -12.15
N ALA A 168 -37.42 4.24 -10.97
CA ALA A 168 -38.79 4.11 -10.49
C ALA A 168 -39.43 5.48 -10.18
N GLU A 169 -38.69 6.40 -9.55
CA GLU A 169 -39.14 7.77 -9.29
C GLU A 169 -39.34 8.55 -10.60
N HIS A 170 -38.47 8.39 -11.59
CA HIS A 170 -38.65 8.98 -12.92
C HIS A 170 -39.91 8.47 -13.65
N VAL A 171 -40.20 7.16 -13.59
CA VAL A 171 -41.44 6.59 -14.13
C VAL A 171 -42.67 7.14 -13.39
N GLN A 172 -42.60 7.25 -12.05
CA GLN A 172 -43.68 7.82 -11.25
C GLN A 172 -43.93 9.30 -11.57
N ILE A 173 -42.88 10.11 -11.75
CA ILE A 173 -42.98 11.52 -12.15
C ILE A 173 -43.60 11.65 -13.55
N ALA A 174 -43.23 10.80 -14.49
CA ALA A 174 -43.80 10.79 -15.83
C ALA A 174 -45.30 10.43 -15.82
N ASP A 175 -45.71 9.43 -15.02
CA ASP A 175 -47.12 9.07 -14.87
C ASP A 175 -47.93 10.17 -14.15
N LEU A 176 -47.41 10.72 -13.05
CA LEU A 176 -48.02 11.88 -12.36
C LEU A 176 -48.18 13.08 -13.30
N GLY A 177 -47.18 13.38 -14.12
CA GLY A 177 -47.24 14.44 -15.13
C GLY A 177 -48.33 14.17 -16.18
N LYS A 178 -48.50 12.93 -16.63
CA LYS A 178 -49.59 12.52 -17.52
C LYS A 178 -50.95 12.66 -16.83
N GLN A 179 -51.12 12.12 -15.63
CA GLN A 179 -52.36 12.21 -14.85
C GLN A 179 -52.77 13.66 -14.60
N LEU A 180 -51.80 14.54 -14.26
CA LEU A 180 -52.02 15.96 -14.05
C LEU A 180 -52.45 16.66 -15.35
N ASN A 181 -51.76 16.41 -16.47
CA ASN A 181 -52.11 16.98 -17.77
C ASN A 181 -53.50 16.55 -18.24
N GLU A 182 -53.86 15.28 -18.06
CA GLU A 182 -55.21 14.82 -18.35
C GLU A 182 -56.26 15.42 -17.40
N ALA A 183 -55.97 15.55 -16.10
CA ALA A 183 -56.86 16.20 -15.14
C ALA A 183 -57.07 17.68 -15.47
N LEU A 184 -56.01 18.39 -15.87
CA LEU A 184 -56.07 19.76 -16.33
C LEU A 184 -56.89 19.88 -17.63
N ALA A 185 -56.65 19.02 -18.62
CA ALA A 185 -57.43 18.98 -19.86
C ALA A 185 -58.93 18.74 -19.58
N ARG A 186 -59.26 17.77 -18.72
CA ARG A 186 -60.65 17.51 -18.26
C ARG A 186 -61.25 18.74 -17.55
N LYS A 187 -60.46 19.45 -16.73
CA LYS A 187 -60.91 20.67 -16.04
C LYS A 187 -61.18 21.80 -17.03
N VAL A 188 -60.25 22.10 -17.94
CA VAL A 188 -60.39 23.13 -18.98
C VAL A 188 -61.58 22.83 -19.88
N GLN A 189 -61.73 21.60 -20.36
CA GLN A 189 -62.88 21.19 -21.17
C GLN A 189 -64.21 21.40 -20.43
N SER A 190 -64.26 21.07 -19.13
CA SER A 190 -65.47 21.31 -18.32
C SER A 190 -65.78 22.81 -18.18
N LEU A 191 -64.76 23.65 -17.96
CA LEU A 191 -64.93 25.11 -17.89
C LEU A 191 -65.48 25.67 -19.21
N GLU A 192 -64.93 25.23 -20.34
CA GLU A 192 -65.39 25.66 -21.67
C GLU A 192 -66.83 25.23 -21.99
N GLN A 193 -67.22 24.01 -21.56
CA GLN A 193 -68.60 23.55 -21.70
C GLN A 193 -69.58 24.40 -20.90
N TYR A 194 -69.30 24.65 -19.61
CA TYR A 194 -70.17 25.49 -18.78
C TYR A 194 -70.15 26.97 -19.20
N ARG A 195 -69.02 27.47 -19.70
CA ARG A 195 -68.92 28.79 -20.34
C ARG A 195 -69.89 28.88 -21.52
N SER A 196 -69.86 27.90 -22.42
CA SER A 196 -70.76 27.86 -23.58
C SER A 196 -72.24 27.78 -23.20
N GLU A 197 -72.61 26.94 -22.20
CA GLU A 197 -73.99 26.86 -21.71
C GLU A 197 -74.46 28.19 -21.08
N PHE A 198 -73.60 28.82 -20.27
CA PHE A 198 -73.86 30.14 -19.67
C PHE A 198 -74.09 31.23 -20.72
N PHE A 199 -73.22 31.31 -21.73
CA PHE A 199 -73.40 32.27 -22.83
C PHE A 199 -74.64 31.96 -23.67
N GLY A 200 -75.05 30.70 -23.80
CA GLY A 200 -76.30 30.30 -24.43
C GLY A 200 -77.54 30.84 -23.70
N VAL A 201 -77.65 30.55 -22.39
CA VAL A 201 -78.78 31.00 -21.56
C VAL A 201 -78.85 32.52 -21.47
N LEU A 202 -77.73 33.20 -21.22
CA LEU A 202 -77.70 34.66 -21.10
C LEU A 202 -77.99 35.34 -22.46
N ARG A 203 -77.56 34.76 -23.59
CA ARG A 203 -77.96 35.23 -24.93
C ARG A 203 -79.45 35.03 -25.20
N GLN A 204 -80.06 33.95 -24.71
CA GLN A 204 -81.49 33.69 -24.87
C GLN A 204 -82.33 34.65 -24.02
N ALA A 205 -81.95 34.91 -22.77
CA ALA A 205 -82.64 35.85 -21.88
C ALA A 205 -82.55 37.31 -22.36
N LEU A 206 -81.48 37.66 -23.09
CA LEU A 206 -81.25 38.98 -23.67
C LEU A 206 -81.62 39.06 -25.17
N ALA A 207 -82.24 38.02 -25.73
CA ALA A 207 -82.63 37.99 -27.14
C ALA A 207 -83.74 39.01 -27.45
N GLY A 208 -83.64 39.67 -28.61
CA GLY A 208 -84.62 40.68 -29.06
C GLY A 208 -84.37 42.10 -28.55
N GLN A 209 -83.34 42.32 -27.72
CA GLN A 209 -82.93 43.65 -27.31
C GLN A 209 -82.06 44.34 -28.36
N LYS A 210 -82.34 45.62 -28.62
CA LYS A 210 -81.58 46.42 -29.60
C LYS A 210 -80.28 47.01 -29.05
N ASP A 211 -80.19 47.11 -27.73
CA ASP A 211 -79.18 47.92 -27.02
C ASP A 211 -78.06 47.08 -26.38
N ILE A 212 -78.06 45.77 -26.63
CA ILE A 212 -77.08 44.80 -26.10
C ILE A 212 -76.29 44.19 -27.26
N LYS A 213 -74.96 44.23 -27.17
CA LYS A 213 -74.05 43.63 -28.16
C LYS A 213 -73.35 42.41 -27.55
N VAL A 214 -73.34 41.30 -28.29
CA VAL A 214 -72.63 40.07 -27.91
C VAL A 214 -71.35 39.98 -28.72
N VAL A 215 -70.19 39.99 -28.07
CA VAL A 215 -68.87 40.00 -28.73
C VAL A 215 -68.05 38.81 -28.21
N GLY A 216 -68.12 37.64 -28.86
CA GLY A 216 -67.45 36.44 -28.35
C GLY A 216 -68.00 36.00 -26.98
N ASP A 217 -67.17 36.10 -25.93
CA ASP A 217 -67.49 35.72 -24.54
C ASP A 217 -67.80 36.93 -23.62
N ARG A 218 -68.33 38.03 -24.17
CA ARG A 218 -68.79 39.18 -23.37
C ARG A 218 -70.11 39.76 -23.88
N PHE A 219 -70.92 40.23 -22.93
CA PHE A 219 -72.10 41.06 -23.21
C PHE A 219 -71.74 42.52 -22.95
N VAL A 220 -72.01 43.39 -23.92
CA VAL A 220 -71.63 44.79 -23.91
C VAL A 220 -72.90 45.63 -23.92
N PHE A 221 -73.06 46.46 -22.88
CA PHE A 221 -74.11 47.46 -22.76
C PHE A 221 -73.50 48.85 -22.95
N GLU A 222 -74.05 49.67 -23.83
CA GLU A 222 -73.64 51.07 -23.93
C GLU A 222 -74.07 51.83 -22.67
N SER A 223 -73.17 52.61 -22.07
CA SER A 223 -73.41 53.22 -20.75
C SER A 223 -74.61 54.16 -20.73
N ALA A 224 -74.98 54.75 -21.87
CA ALA A 224 -76.16 55.63 -21.98
C ALA A 224 -77.51 54.89 -21.78
N VAL A 225 -77.54 53.56 -21.94
CA VAL A 225 -78.71 52.71 -21.67
C VAL A 225 -78.88 52.53 -20.16
N LEU A 226 -77.76 52.28 -19.48
CA LEU A 226 -77.72 51.95 -18.05
C LEU A 226 -77.72 53.20 -17.16
N PHE A 227 -77.09 54.29 -17.58
CA PHE A 227 -76.82 55.49 -16.78
C PHE A 227 -77.16 56.78 -17.53
N PRO A 228 -77.61 57.84 -16.84
CA PRO A 228 -77.53 59.21 -17.34
C PRO A 228 -76.08 59.64 -17.63
N SER A 229 -75.91 60.75 -18.36
CA SER A 229 -74.59 61.35 -18.57
C SER A 229 -73.89 61.61 -17.24
N ASP A 230 -72.58 61.32 -17.19
CA ASP A 230 -71.67 61.65 -16.08
C ASP A 230 -72.10 61.15 -14.68
N SER A 231 -73.01 60.18 -14.67
CA SER A 231 -73.59 59.55 -13.50
C SER A 231 -73.23 58.07 -13.42
N ALA A 232 -73.08 57.54 -12.20
CA ALA A 232 -73.07 56.11 -11.91
C ALA A 232 -74.40 55.60 -11.33
N GLN A 233 -75.41 56.47 -11.16
CA GLN A 233 -76.72 56.07 -10.69
C GLN A 233 -77.52 55.43 -11.84
N LEU A 234 -77.92 54.17 -11.69
CA LEU A 234 -78.64 53.43 -12.72
C LEU A 234 -80.01 54.06 -13.02
N SER A 235 -80.30 54.24 -14.31
CA SER A 235 -81.59 54.70 -14.83
C SER A 235 -82.69 53.66 -14.58
N ALA A 236 -83.97 54.03 -14.71
CA ALA A 236 -85.08 53.08 -14.58
C ALA A 236 -84.97 51.93 -15.61
N THR A 237 -84.63 52.27 -16.85
CA THR A 237 -84.33 51.29 -17.92
C THR A 237 -83.12 50.43 -17.54
N GLY A 238 -82.03 51.05 -17.09
CA GLY A 238 -80.82 50.35 -16.67
C GLY A 238 -81.08 49.32 -15.58
N LYS A 239 -81.90 49.67 -14.58
CA LYS A 239 -82.33 48.72 -13.54
C LYS A 239 -83.10 47.54 -14.12
N ALA A 240 -84.05 47.80 -15.02
CA ALA A 240 -84.81 46.75 -15.69
C ALA A 240 -83.94 45.82 -16.55
N GLU A 241 -82.84 46.33 -17.13
CA GLU A 241 -81.90 45.50 -17.89
C GLU A 241 -80.98 44.66 -17.02
N ILE A 242 -80.44 45.22 -15.94
CA ILE A 242 -79.61 44.46 -14.99
C ILE A 242 -80.44 43.37 -14.29
N ALA A 243 -81.71 43.61 -13.98
CA ALA A 243 -82.60 42.60 -13.40
C ALA A 243 -82.77 41.36 -14.30
N LYS A 244 -82.82 41.53 -15.63
CA LYS A 244 -82.85 40.40 -16.58
C LYS A 244 -81.53 39.62 -16.57
N VAL A 245 -80.40 40.31 -16.44
CA VAL A 245 -79.08 39.67 -16.30
C VAL A 245 -79.03 38.87 -14.99
N ALA A 246 -79.51 39.43 -13.87
CA ALA A 246 -79.61 38.73 -12.59
C ALA A 246 -80.48 37.46 -12.69
N GLN A 247 -81.67 37.55 -13.28
CA GLN A 247 -82.57 36.41 -13.48
C GLN A 247 -81.94 35.30 -14.35
N ALA A 248 -81.21 35.67 -15.40
CA ALA A 248 -80.49 34.70 -16.23
C ALA A 248 -79.36 34.00 -15.43
N ILE A 249 -78.64 34.75 -14.58
CA ILE A 249 -77.61 34.22 -13.68
C ILE A 249 -78.24 33.27 -12.65
N GLU A 250 -79.36 33.62 -12.04
CA GLU A 250 -80.09 32.76 -11.09
C GLU A 250 -80.54 31.45 -11.75
N THR A 251 -80.92 31.49 -13.04
CA THR A 251 -81.35 30.31 -13.81
C THR A 251 -80.20 29.33 -14.12
N ILE A 252 -78.98 29.84 -14.37
CA ILE A 252 -77.81 29.02 -14.76
C ILE A 252 -76.91 28.64 -13.56
N ALA A 253 -76.81 29.49 -12.54
CA ALA A 253 -75.92 29.30 -11.40
C ALA A 253 -76.09 27.93 -10.69
N PRO A 254 -77.32 27.38 -10.50
CA PRO A 254 -77.52 26.05 -9.91
C PRO A 254 -77.02 24.89 -10.80
N LYS A 255 -76.89 25.11 -12.12
CA LYS A 255 -76.41 24.08 -13.07
C LYS A 255 -74.90 23.98 -13.10
N ILE A 256 -74.18 25.03 -12.70
CA ILE A 256 -72.71 25.04 -12.69
C ILE A 256 -72.23 24.34 -11.41
N PRO A 257 -71.46 23.23 -11.51
CA PRO A 257 -70.99 22.48 -10.34
C PRO A 257 -70.23 23.35 -9.33
N ALA A 258 -70.52 23.19 -8.04
CA ALA A 258 -69.88 23.96 -6.96
C ALA A 258 -68.33 23.90 -6.97
N LYS A 259 -67.74 22.82 -7.49
CA LYS A 259 -66.30 22.65 -7.73
C LYS A 259 -65.69 23.57 -8.80
N ILE A 260 -66.47 24.44 -9.42
CA ILE A 260 -66.03 25.47 -10.37
C ILE A 260 -66.11 26.83 -9.67
N ASN A 261 -64.95 27.47 -9.50
CA ASN A 261 -64.85 28.79 -8.89
C ASN A 261 -65.13 29.89 -9.92
N TRP A 262 -66.30 29.87 -10.55
CA TRP A 262 -66.69 30.92 -11.51
C TRP A 262 -67.11 32.21 -10.79
N VAL A 263 -66.86 33.35 -11.44
CA VAL A 263 -67.43 34.66 -11.09
C VAL A 263 -67.84 35.41 -12.35
N LEU A 264 -68.85 36.26 -12.23
CA LEU A 264 -69.23 37.27 -13.21
C LEU A 264 -68.37 38.52 -13.00
N SER A 265 -67.50 38.81 -13.94
CA SER A 265 -66.80 40.09 -14.03
C SER A 265 -67.70 41.14 -14.68
N VAL A 266 -67.92 42.24 -13.97
CA VAL A 266 -68.59 43.45 -14.44
C VAL A 266 -67.52 44.53 -14.63
N THR A 267 -67.19 44.86 -15.87
CA THR A 267 -66.11 45.81 -16.17
C THR A 267 -66.66 47.08 -16.81
N GLY A 268 -66.44 48.21 -16.17
CA GLY A 268 -66.78 49.52 -16.70
C GLY A 268 -65.65 50.12 -17.52
N TYR A 269 -66.02 50.77 -18.62
CA TYR A 269 -65.12 51.53 -19.49
C TYR A 269 -65.68 52.93 -19.73
N ALA A 270 -64.77 53.87 -19.95
CA ALA A 270 -65.05 55.22 -20.41
C ALA A 270 -64.51 55.42 -21.83
N ASP A 271 -64.85 56.56 -22.44
CA ASP A 271 -64.16 57.05 -23.63
C ASP A 271 -62.97 57.94 -23.23
N LYS A 272 -62.40 58.64 -24.21
CA LYS A 272 -61.18 59.45 -24.06
C LYS A 272 -61.43 60.90 -23.61
N GLU A 273 -62.67 61.37 -23.58
CA GLU A 273 -63.02 62.70 -23.10
C GLU A 273 -62.77 62.80 -21.59
N ALA A 274 -62.22 63.92 -21.13
CA ALA A 274 -61.96 64.14 -19.72
C ALA A 274 -63.26 64.50 -19.00
N ILE A 275 -63.50 63.89 -17.84
CA ILE A 275 -64.64 64.24 -16.98
C ILE A 275 -64.48 65.68 -16.49
N THR A 276 -65.49 66.50 -16.74
CA THR A 276 -65.53 67.92 -16.37
C THR A 276 -66.52 68.18 -15.24
N GLY A 277 -66.19 67.68 -14.04
CA GLY A 277 -66.95 67.89 -12.80
C GLY A 277 -67.70 66.66 -12.29
N GLY A 278 -68.54 66.86 -11.27
CA GLY A 278 -69.16 65.75 -10.54
C GLY A 278 -68.27 65.19 -9.43
N PRO A 279 -68.63 64.03 -8.83
CA PRO A 279 -67.92 63.45 -7.68
C PRO A 279 -66.72 62.59 -8.07
N TYR A 280 -66.49 62.33 -9.36
CA TYR A 280 -65.46 61.41 -9.86
C TYR A 280 -64.18 62.15 -10.24
N LYS A 281 -63.03 61.61 -9.87
CA LYS A 281 -61.72 62.24 -10.11
C LYS A 281 -61.26 62.12 -11.56
N ASP A 282 -61.54 60.98 -12.18
CA ASP A 282 -61.13 60.64 -13.54
C ASP A 282 -62.00 59.53 -14.14
N ASN A 283 -61.68 59.14 -15.38
CA ASN A 283 -62.37 58.06 -16.09
C ASN A 283 -62.24 56.68 -15.42
N PHE A 284 -61.18 56.42 -14.63
CA PHE A 284 -61.10 55.19 -13.84
C PHE A 284 -62.16 55.20 -12.74
N ASP A 285 -62.25 56.28 -11.97
CA ASP A 285 -63.19 56.46 -10.86
C ASP A 285 -64.65 56.34 -11.33
N LEU A 286 -65.05 57.04 -12.40
CA LEU A 286 -66.40 56.92 -12.98
C LEU A 286 -66.69 55.51 -13.51
N SER A 287 -65.73 54.89 -14.21
CA SER A 287 -65.93 53.54 -14.77
C SER A 287 -66.04 52.47 -13.67
N ALA A 288 -65.25 52.58 -12.60
CA ALA A 288 -65.32 51.73 -11.43
C ALA A 288 -66.63 51.94 -10.65
N ALA A 289 -67.04 53.20 -10.44
CA ALA A 289 -68.30 53.52 -9.77
C ALA A 289 -69.51 52.96 -10.52
N ARG A 290 -69.54 53.07 -11.86
CA ARG A 290 -70.58 52.46 -12.70
C ARG A 290 -70.61 50.93 -12.58
N ALA A 291 -69.45 50.28 -12.66
CA ALA A 291 -69.35 48.82 -12.48
C ALA A 291 -69.81 48.36 -11.09
N LEU A 292 -69.45 49.10 -10.03
CA LEU A 292 -69.90 48.85 -8.66
C LEU A 292 -71.41 49.05 -8.49
N SER A 293 -72.00 50.06 -9.13
CA SER A 293 -73.46 50.27 -9.08
C SER A 293 -74.24 49.15 -9.75
N VAL A 294 -73.72 48.58 -10.84
CA VAL A 294 -74.26 47.36 -11.46
C VAL A 294 -74.08 46.14 -10.55
N LEU A 295 -72.89 45.94 -9.97
CA LEU A 295 -72.62 44.85 -9.04
C LEU A 295 -73.55 44.89 -7.81
N HIS A 296 -73.78 46.06 -7.23
CA HIS A 296 -74.69 46.22 -6.10
C HIS A 296 -76.14 45.89 -6.47
N LEU A 297 -76.59 46.24 -7.68
CA LEU A 297 -77.93 45.87 -8.15
C LEU A 297 -78.03 44.36 -8.41
N LEU A 298 -77.07 43.75 -9.09
CA LEU A 298 -77.04 42.29 -9.28
C LEU A 298 -77.13 41.54 -7.93
N ILE A 299 -76.44 42.02 -6.90
CA ILE A 299 -76.50 41.46 -5.55
C ILE A 299 -77.87 41.66 -4.89
N ALA A 300 -78.50 42.82 -5.09
CA ALA A 300 -79.85 43.09 -4.60
C ALA A 300 -80.90 42.21 -5.30
N ASP A 301 -80.70 41.93 -6.59
CA ASP A 301 -81.53 41.07 -7.44
C ASP A 301 -81.16 39.57 -7.32
N GLY A 302 -80.42 39.17 -6.27
CA GLY A 302 -80.22 37.78 -5.89
C GLY A 302 -78.90 37.12 -6.31
N VAL A 303 -78.04 37.79 -7.09
CA VAL A 303 -76.72 37.23 -7.45
C VAL A 303 -75.82 37.14 -6.21
N SER A 304 -75.30 35.95 -5.93
CA SER A 304 -74.41 35.73 -4.78
C SER A 304 -73.19 36.66 -4.82
N LYS A 305 -72.89 37.31 -3.67
CA LYS A 305 -71.74 38.22 -3.51
C LYS A 305 -70.40 37.57 -3.88
N ASN A 306 -70.29 36.25 -3.70
CA ASN A 306 -69.08 35.48 -4.02
C ASN A 306 -69.00 35.07 -5.51
N ARG A 307 -69.96 35.50 -6.34
CA ARG A 307 -70.09 35.16 -7.76
C ARG A 307 -70.09 36.40 -8.66
N VAL A 308 -69.79 37.58 -8.14
CA VAL A 308 -69.72 38.82 -8.92
C VAL A 308 -68.55 39.70 -8.46
N VAL A 309 -67.82 40.27 -9.42
CA VAL A 309 -66.69 41.18 -9.18
C VAL A 309 -66.80 42.39 -10.10
N ALA A 310 -66.41 43.58 -9.63
CA ALA A 310 -66.45 44.81 -10.40
C ALA A 310 -65.05 45.35 -10.66
N ALA A 311 -64.83 45.92 -11.86
CA ALA A 311 -63.58 46.59 -12.24
C ALA A 311 -63.86 47.85 -13.06
N GLY A 312 -63.02 48.87 -12.93
CA GLY A 312 -63.02 50.06 -13.78
C GLY A 312 -61.74 50.13 -14.60
N PHE A 313 -61.85 50.21 -15.92
CA PHE A 313 -60.72 50.18 -16.86
C PHE A 313 -60.44 51.57 -17.50
N GLY A 314 -61.25 52.58 -17.15
CA GLY A 314 -61.10 53.95 -17.65
C GLY A 314 -61.17 54.02 -19.18
N ALA A 315 -60.37 54.92 -19.75
CA ALA A 315 -60.28 55.16 -21.20
C ALA A 315 -59.32 54.21 -21.93
N ASN A 316 -58.54 53.41 -21.20
CA ASN A 316 -57.32 52.77 -21.72
C ASN A 316 -57.56 51.56 -22.64
N HIS A 317 -58.83 51.16 -22.82
CA HIS A 317 -59.24 49.99 -23.60
C HIS A 317 -60.42 50.32 -24.53
N PRO A 318 -60.21 51.21 -25.53
CA PRO A 318 -61.22 51.54 -26.52
C PRO A 318 -61.50 50.34 -27.44
N ILE A 319 -62.76 50.18 -27.84
CA ILE A 319 -63.18 49.28 -28.93
C ILE A 319 -63.22 50.04 -30.27
N ALA A 320 -63.61 51.31 -30.24
CA ALA A 320 -63.59 52.20 -31.39
C ALA A 320 -62.48 53.24 -31.22
N THR A 321 -61.59 53.35 -32.19
CA THR A 321 -60.46 54.31 -32.16
C THR A 321 -60.78 55.66 -32.81
N GLY A 322 -62.00 55.83 -33.31
CA GLY A 322 -62.48 57.07 -33.93
C GLY A 322 -62.98 58.10 -32.93
N ASP A 323 -63.27 59.29 -33.46
CA ASP A 323 -63.59 60.50 -32.71
C ASP A 323 -65.07 60.92 -32.86
N THR A 324 -65.89 60.09 -33.51
CA THR A 324 -67.31 60.43 -33.68
C THR A 324 -68.09 60.21 -32.37
N PRO A 325 -69.22 60.90 -32.15
CA PRO A 325 -70.08 60.65 -30.98
C PRO A 325 -70.50 59.18 -30.82
N LYS A 326 -70.56 58.43 -31.93
CA LYS A 326 -70.83 56.99 -31.98
C LYS A 326 -69.66 56.15 -31.47
N ASP A 327 -68.43 56.51 -31.83
CA ASP A 327 -67.22 55.81 -31.37
C ASP A 327 -67.01 56.01 -29.87
N LEU A 328 -67.20 57.25 -29.39
CA LEU A 328 -67.16 57.59 -27.96
C LEU A 328 -68.27 56.83 -27.19
N ALA A 329 -69.50 56.78 -27.71
CA ALA A 329 -70.58 56.00 -27.11
C ALA A 329 -70.29 54.50 -27.04
N GLN A 330 -69.60 53.93 -28.03
CA GLN A 330 -69.17 52.53 -28.00
C GLN A 330 -68.07 52.25 -26.98
N ASN A 331 -67.20 53.23 -26.70
CA ASN A 331 -66.16 53.09 -25.69
C ASN A 331 -66.73 53.17 -24.26
N ARG A 332 -67.69 54.07 -24.02
CA ARG A 332 -68.50 54.13 -22.80
C ARG A 332 -69.42 52.92 -22.68
N ARG A 333 -68.97 51.85 -22.02
CA ARG A 333 -69.74 50.61 -21.90
C ARG A 333 -69.53 49.90 -20.57
N ILE A 334 -70.47 49.01 -20.24
CA ILE A 334 -70.29 47.94 -19.25
C ILE A 334 -70.16 46.61 -20.01
N GLU A 335 -69.10 45.87 -19.71
CA GLU A 335 -68.93 44.49 -20.18
C GLU A 335 -69.21 43.49 -19.06
N PHE A 336 -69.94 42.42 -19.39
CA PHE A 336 -70.14 41.26 -18.52
C PHE A 336 -69.43 40.05 -19.10
N ARG A 337 -68.60 39.39 -18.29
CA ARG A 337 -67.81 38.21 -18.68
C ARG A 337 -67.80 37.17 -17.57
N LEU A 338 -67.89 35.89 -17.94
CA LEU A 338 -67.67 34.78 -17.01
C LEU A 338 -66.17 34.45 -16.93
N THR A 339 -65.61 34.37 -15.73
CA THR A 339 -64.19 34.03 -15.50
C THR A 339 -64.03 33.08 -14.31
N SER A 340 -62.86 32.45 -14.18
CA SER A 340 -62.40 31.87 -12.92
C SER A 340 -62.13 33.00 -11.91
N ALA A 341 -62.44 32.76 -10.64
CA ALA A 341 -61.75 33.39 -9.53
C ALA A 341 -60.58 32.49 -9.14
N ASP A 342 -59.38 33.05 -9.29
CA ASP A 342 -58.12 32.41 -8.94
C ASP A 342 -57.72 32.77 -7.49
#